data_AF-A0A9J7MYB1-F1
#
_entry.id   AF-A0A9J7MYB1-F1
#
_cell.length_a   1.000
_cell.length_b   1.000
_cell.length_c   1.000
_cell.angle_alpha   90.00
_cell.angle_beta   90.00
_cell.angle_gamma   90.00
#
_symmetry.space_group_name_H-M   'P 1'
#
loop_
_entity.id
_entity.type
_entity.pdbx_description
1 polymer ?
#
loop_
_entity_poly.entity_id
_entity_poly.type
_entity_poly.pdbx_seq_one_letter_code
_entity_poly.pdbx_strand_id
1 'polypeptide(L)'
;MSPKVRILTLLLFVPWVYGTNLDSYPRPNASYVAIPTKIPNGTQILELSDHNIATLTTGGFSNLRELLKLVMQRNIISTIEKDAFKGLDKLQALDLSFNKLSSIELYHFDNLPMLKYLNLKTNAIQSITPGSLAPLQNLQNLILQGNQLTDAPWEELRGLPKLLTIDLNSNNLQTVPEGIHTGWTSLQSLFYHDNPFHCDCRLRWLKKYVQGDLLGMLHYRCATPKSLQGAFLAVVSAAALVCTKPSISHWEAVVSVKVGERATLVCQADGDPEPEITWTTPGGTTIKQGKSAGKMAVGPHGTLTITKATPEDGGAYMCTASNAEGQDTKVTKVKIVVEERKMSATNATSGASMWESPEFGVSMGIVAILALTLGLIGIAVFLLVKSKCEKVKPVEVNPGTEKPTGDKQEKEAEKPAPLKEDAVKMSDVEKGQENPGYQATKEKEEKDKPAPLQVSDMGNV
;
A
#
# COMPACT_ATOMS: atom_id res chain seq x y z
N MET A 1 2.91 -7.00 34.74
CA MET A 1 1.56 -6.59 34.29
C MET A 1 1.74 -5.40 33.35
N SER A 2 1.18 -5.43 32.14
CA SER A 2 1.10 -4.22 31.31
C SER A 2 0.02 -3.28 31.86
N PRO A 3 0.19 -1.95 31.79
CA PRO A 3 -0.91 -1.03 32.05
C PRO A 3 -2.00 -1.27 31.00
N LYS A 4 -3.24 -1.47 31.43
CA LYS A 4 -4.38 -1.53 30.51
C LYS A 4 -4.60 -0.13 29.93
N VAL A 5 -4.14 0.10 28.70
CA VAL A 5 -4.50 1.30 27.91
C VAL A 5 -6.03 1.41 27.91
N ARG A 6 -6.57 2.45 28.54
CA ARG A 6 -8.01 2.64 28.68
C ARG A 6 -8.49 3.49 27.50
N ILE A 7 -9.09 2.84 26.50
CA ILE A 7 -10.10 3.54 25.71
C ILE A 7 -11.28 3.75 26.65
N LEU A 8 -11.45 5.00 27.09
CA LEU A 8 -12.63 5.45 27.81
C LEU A 8 -13.47 6.22 26.78
N THR A 9 -14.60 5.65 26.36
CA THR A 9 -15.44 6.32 25.36
C THR A 9 -16.22 7.45 26.00
N LEU A 10 -15.84 8.67 25.62
CA LEU A 10 -16.55 9.92 25.87
C LEU A 10 -16.73 10.35 27.34
N LEU A 11 -16.78 11.67 27.51
CA LEU A 11 -17.14 12.38 28.74
C LEU A 11 -16.35 11.97 30.00
N LEU A 12 -15.11 12.45 30.11
CA LEU A 12 -14.79 13.50 31.10
C LEU A 12 -13.42 14.15 30.80
N PHE A 13 -13.33 15.44 31.12
CA PHE A 13 -12.22 16.37 30.96
C PHE A 13 -10.79 15.79 30.97
N VAL A 14 -9.99 16.16 29.96
CA VAL A 14 -8.60 16.58 30.23
C VAL A 14 -8.68 17.95 30.90
N PRO A 15 -8.36 18.10 32.20
CA PRO A 15 -8.49 19.39 32.87
C PRO A 15 -7.22 20.21 32.60
N TRP A 16 -7.20 20.92 31.46
CA TRP A 16 -6.52 22.22 31.20
C TRP A 16 -6.30 22.51 29.69
N VAL A 17 -7.36 22.89 28.95
CA VAL A 17 -7.30 24.07 28.05
C VAL A 17 -8.68 24.79 28.00
N TYR A 18 -9.35 24.96 29.14
CA TYR A 18 -10.33 26.04 29.29
C TYR A 18 -9.67 27.21 30.03
N GLY A 19 -8.60 27.72 29.42
CA GLY A 19 -7.97 28.96 29.85
C GLY A 19 -8.84 30.14 29.42
N THR A 20 -9.79 30.52 30.29
CA THR A 20 -10.59 31.76 30.30
C THR A 20 -11.20 32.22 28.97
N ASN A 21 -12.52 32.31 28.94
CA ASN A 21 -13.29 33.03 27.93
C ASN A 21 -12.64 34.39 27.57
N LEU A 22 -12.28 34.57 26.31
CA LEU A 22 -11.70 35.81 25.75
C LEU A 22 -12.51 36.35 24.56
N ASP A 23 -13.84 36.16 24.58
CA ASP A 23 -14.80 36.88 23.73
C ASP A 23 -14.90 38.39 24.09
N SER A 24 -13.75 39.07 24.21
CA SER A 24 -13.69 40.52 24.49
C SER A 24 -12.36 41.21 24.10
N TYR A 25 -11.45 40.57 23.36
CA TYR A 25 -10.41 41.35 22.66
C TYR A 25 -11.03 42.05 21.44
N PRO A 26 -10.99 43.40 21.34
CA PRO A 26 -11.55 44.11 20.20
C PRO A 26 -10.77 43.76 18.94
N ARG A 27 -11.45 43.18 17.95
CA ARG A 27 -10.85 42.78 16.67
C ARG A 27 -10.09 43.95 16.04
N PRO A 28 -8.76 43.86 15.85
CA PRO A 28 -8.05 44.80 15.00
C PRO A 28 -8.60 44.67 13.58
N ASN A 29 -8.80 45.78 12.85
CA ASN A 29 -9.22 45.76 11.44
C ASN A 29 -8.09 45.29 10.47
N ALA A 30 -7.16 44.47 10.96
CA ALA A 30 -6.04 43.90 10.22
C ALA A 30 -5.86 42.44 10.63
N SER A 31 -6.22 41.51 9.74
CA SER A 31 -5.83 40.10 9.85
C SER A 31 -4.36 39.96 9.48
N TYR A 32 -3.55 39.32 10.31
CA TYR A 32 -2.15 39.07 9.99
C TYR A 32 -2.01 38.04 8.86
N VAL A 33 -1.08 38.28 7.93
CA VAL A 33 -0.71 37.34 6.85
C VAL A 33 0.66 36.68 7.08
N ALA A 34 1.39 37.13 8.08
CA ALA A 34 2.71 36.66 8.51
C ALA A 34 2.92 36.95 10.00
N ILE A 35 3.97 36.40 10.61
CA ILE A 35 4.28 36.61 12.03
C ILE A 35 4.58 38.10 12.31
N PRO A 36 3.94 38.75 13.32
CA PRO A 36 4.23 40.13 13.66
C PRO A 36 5.68 40.34 14.12
N THR A 37 6.38 41.31 13.53
CA THR A 37 7.83 41.53 13.78
C THR A 37 8.16 42.26 15.09
N LYS A 38 7.15 42.71 15.85
CA LYS A 38 7.30 43.51 17.09
C LYS A 38 6.78 42.82 18.35
N ILE A 39 6.85 41.49 18.38
CA ILE A 39 6.47 40.70 19.58
C ILE A 39 7.57 40.87 20.65
N PRO A 40 7.23 41.16 21.92
CA PRO A 40 8.22 41.28 22.99
C PRO A 40 9.00 39.98 23.26
N ASN A 41 10.33 40.06 23.41
CA ASN A 41 11.19 38.88 23.61
C ASN A 41 10.85 38.06 24.87
N GLY A 42 10.23 38.69 25.89
CA GLY A 42 9.78 38.05 27.12
C GLY A 42 8.39 37.40 27.04
N THR A 43 7.77 37.30 25.86
CA THR A 43 6.45 36.70 25.68
C THR A 43 6.48 35.19 25.98
N GLN A 44 5.74 34.77 27.02
CA GLN A 44 5.60 33.36 27.42
C GLN A 44 4.41 32.65 26.76
N ILE A 45 3.38 33.39 26.35
CA ILE A 45 2.21 32.87 25.63
C ILE A 45 1.96 33.78 24.43
N LEU A 46 1.92 33.20 23.23
CA LEU A 46 1.64 33.91 21.99
C LEU A 46 0.37 33.32 21.35
N GLU A 47 -0.60 34.20 21.12
CA GLU A 47 -1.88 33.91 20.49
C GLU A 47 -1.94 34.63 19.14
N LEU A 48 -2.10 33.86 18.06
CA LEU A 48 -2.17 34.32 16.67
C LEU A 48 -3.27 33.58 15.89
N SER A 49 -4.30 33.07 16.58
CA SER A 49 -5.48 32.44 15.98
C SER A 49 -6.32 33.39 15.12
N ASP A 50 -7.17 32.81 14.26
CA ASP A 50 -8.20 33.54 13.49
C ASP A 50 -7.61 34.64 12.58
N HIS A 51 -6.52 34.28 11.90
CA HIS A 51 -5.75 35.14 11.00
C HIS A 51 -5.50 34.47 9.64
N ASN A 52 -4.86 35.16 8.72
CA ASN A 52 -4.59 34.72 7.34
C ASN A 52 -3.13 34.29 7.12
N ILE A 53 -2.45 33.78 8.16
CA ILE A 53 -1.06 33.34 8.07
C ILE A 53 -0.99 32.04 7.26
N ALA A 54 -0.23 32.05 6.16
CA ALA A 54 -0.11 30.91 5.23
C ALA A 54 1.20 30.11 5.38
N THR A 55 2.28 30.77 5.82
CA THR A 55 3.61 30.18 5.94
C THR A 55 4.23 30.51 7.29
N LEU A 56 4.77 29.51 7.97
CA LEU A 56 5.69 29.73 9.11
C LEU A 56 7.11 29.82 8.56
N THR A 57 7.61 31.04 8.42
CA THR A 57 8.89 31.33 7.76
C THR A 57 10.09 31.03 8.66
N THR A 58 11.22 30.67 8.04
CA THR A 58 12.53 30.41 8.65
C THR A 58 12.89 31.45 9.71
N GLY A 59 13.09 31.02 10.96
CA GLY A 59 13.46 31.89 12.07
C GLY A 59 12.41 32.94 12.49
N GLY A 60 11.16 32.84 12.03
CA GLY A 60 10.09 33.81 12.34
C GLY A 60 9.79 34.01 13.83
N PHE A 61 10.15 33.04 14.68
CA PHE A 61 10.01 33.11 16.14
C PHE A 61 11.35 33.24 16.91
N SER A 62 12.48 33.45 16.22
CA SER A 62 13.84 33.30 16.76
C SER A 62 14.23 34.19 17.97
N ASN A 63 13.47 35.25 18.23
CA ASN A 63 13.66 36.13 19.39
C ASN A 63 12.82 35.72 20.62
N LEU A 64 11.88 34.78 20.48
CA LEU A 64 10.87 34.45 21.50
C LEU A 64 11.33 33.29 22.41
N ARG A 65 12.54 33.40 22.96
CA ARG A 65 13.19 32.31 23.71
C ARG A 65 12.51 31.96 25.05
N GLU A 66 11.65 32.84 25.56
CA GLU A 66 10.83 32.61 26.75
C GLU A 66 9.47 31.97 26.46
N LEU A 67 9.15 31.69 25.19
CA LEU A 67 7.83 31.20 24.79
C LEU A 67 7.56 29.78 25.28
N LEU A 68 6.50 29.61 26.06
CA LEU A 68 6.04 28.34 26.64
C LEU A 68 4.83 27.77 25.88
N LYS A 69 3.98 28.64 25.31
CA LYS A 69 2.79 28.26 24.53
C LYS A 69 2.65 29.11 23.27
N LEU A 70 2.45 28.46 22.13
CA LEU A 70 2.13 29.08 20.84
C LEU A 70 0.79 28.53 20.32
N VAL A 71 -0.14 29.43 20.00
CA VAL A 71 -1.46 29.09 19.46
C VAL A 71 -1.67 29.82 18.15
N MET A 72 -1.97 29.07 17.09
CA MET A 72 -2.19 29.57 15.72
C MET A 72 -3.35 28.83 15.02
N GLN A 73 -4.36 28.42 15.80
CA GLN A 73 -5.52 27.70 15.25
C GLN A 73 -6.33 28.59 14.28
N ARG A 74 -7.10 27.97 13.37
CA ARG A 74 -7.95 28.69 12.39
C ARG A 74 -7.18 29.74 11.59
N ASN A 75 -6.01 29.35 11.09
CA ASN A 75 -5.26 30.09 10.07
C ASN A 75 -5.33 29.34 8.72
N ILE A 76 -4.54 29.77 7.74
CA ILE A 76 -4.41 29.11 6.44
C ILE A 76 -3.04 28.46 6.25
N ILE A 77 -2.37 28.07 7.34
CA ILE A 77 -0.98 27.57 7.31
C ILE A 77 -0.92 26.27 6.50
N SER A 78 -0.31 26.34 5.32
CA SER A 78 -0.03 25.19 4.45
C SER A 78 1.43 24.76 4.48
N THR A 79 2.33 25.62 4.97
CA THR A 79 3.78 25.44 4.84
C THR A 79 4.51 25.85 6.11
N ILE A 80 5.39 24.98 6.59
CA ILE A 80 6.34 25.24 7.67
C ILE A 80 7.73 25.15 7.05
N GLU A 81 8.47 26.26 7.03
CA GLU A 81 9.84 26.25 6.52
C GLU A 81 10.78 25.55 7.50
N LYS A 82 11.92 25.07 6.99
CA LYS A 82 13.01 24.59 7.85
C LYS A 82 13.42 25.68 8.83
N ASP A 83 13.75 25.29 10.07
CA ASP A 83 14.16 26.21 11.15
C ASP A 83 13.10 27.29 11.50
N ALA A 84 11.83 27.14 11.12
CA ALA A 84 10.77 28.10 11.47
C ALA A 84 10.62 28.31 12.99
N PHE A 85 10.61 27.21 13.77
CA PHE A 85 10.51 27.21 15.23
C PHE A 85 11.86 27.35 15.98
N LYS A 86 12.95 27.67 15.27
CA LYS A 86 14.30 27.71 15.85
C LYS A 86 14.41 28.77 16.96
N GLY A 87 14.91 28.35 18.12
CA GLY A 87 15.03 29.20 19.33
C GLY A 87 13.80 29.16 20.24
N LEU A 88 12.78 28.35 19.94
CA LEU A 88 11.64 28.08 20.83
C LEU A 88 11.98 26.97 21.86
N ASP A 89 13.19 27.02 22.42
CA ASP A 89 13.79 25.94 23.21
C ASP A 89 13.00 25.58 24.49
N LYS A 90 12.15 26.50 24.97
CA LYS A 90 11.29 26.36 26.15
C LYS A 90 9.84 25.99 25.84
N LEU A 91 9.46 25.85 24.56
CA LEU A 91 8.06 25.65 24.15
C LEU A 91 7.52 24.30 24.64
N GLN A 92 6.36 24.33 25.31
CA GLN A 92 5.73 23.16 25.92
C GLN A 92 4.40 22.80 25.26
N ALA A 93 3.72 23.77 24.64
CA ALA A 93 2.46 23.56 23.93
C ALA A 93 2.44 24.32 22.60
N LEU A 94 2.11 23.60 21.52
CA LEU A 94 1.96 24.11 20.16
C LEU A 94 0.59 23.69 19.61
N ASP A 95 -0.22 24.68 19.22
CA ASP A 95 -1.51 24.45 18.56
C ASP A 95 -1.53 25.04 17.15
N LEU A 96 -1.64 24.15 16.16
CA LEU A 96 -1.73 24.42 14.74
C LEU A 96 -3.03 23.83 14.15
N SER A 97 -4.06 23.63 14.97
CA SER A 97 -5.32 23.03 14.53
C SER A 97 -6.13 23.93 13.57
N PHE A 98 -7.05 23.34 12.79
CA PHE A 98 -7.87 24.05 11.81
C PHE A 98 -7.05 24.86 10.77
N ASN A 99 -5.96 24.29 10.27
CA ASN A 99 -5.06 24.89 9.27
C ASN A 99 -5.13 24.11 7.92
N LYS A 100 -4.05 24.12 7.11
CA LYS A 100 -3.97 23.55 5.75
C LYS A 100 -2.74 22.66 5.52
N LEU A 101 -2.10 22.17 6.59
CA LEU A 101 -0.91 21.30 6.49
C LEU A 101 -1.27 19.97 5.81
N SER A 102 -0.50 19.57 4.79
CA SER A 102 -0.71 18.35 3.99
C SER A 102 0.15 17.14 4.41
N SER A 103 1.27 17.38 5.10
CA SER A 103 2.18 16.34 5.60
C SER A 103 2.94 16.84 6.83
N ILE A 104 3.54 15.90 7.58
CA ILE A 104 4.57 16.20 8.57
C ILE A 104 5.92 15.75 8.01
N GLU A 105 6.80 16.70 7.72
CA GLU A 105 8.15 16.42 7.23
C GLU A 105 9.18 16.39 8.36
N LEU A 106 10.32 15.73 8.10
CA LEU A 106 11.39 15.46 9.06
C LEU A 106 11.81 16.67 9.90
N TYR A 107 11.82 17.87 9.31
CA TYR A 107 12.29 19.11 9.91
C TYR A 107 11.17 19.99 10.52
N HIS A 108 9.89 19.63 10.41
CA HIS A 108 8.78 20.49 10.86
C HIS A 108 8.80 20.74 12.38
N PHE A 109 9.30 19.80 13.17
CA PHE A 109 9.35 19.90 14.64
C PHE A 109 10.76 19.73 15.22
N ASP A 110 11.79 19.93 14.38
CA ASP A 110 13.17 20.12 14.83
C ASP A 110 13.24 21.30 15.81
N ASN A 111 14.12 21.21 16.81
CA ASN A 111 14.35 22.23 17.85
C ASN A 111 13.19 22.47 18.83
N LEU A 112 12.26 21.51 19.01
CA LEU A 112 11.19 21.57 20.02
C LEU A 112 11.37 20.57 21.19
N PRO A 113 12.52 20.53 21.89
CA PRO A 113 12.86 19.46 22.83
C PRO A 113 11.98 19.42 24.09
N MET A 114 11.33 20.53 24.46
CA MET A 114 10.50 20.66 25.67
C MET A 114 9.00 20.45 25.41
N LEU A 115 8.61 20.16 24.17
CA LEU A 115 7.21 20.07 23.76
C LEU A 115 6.50 18.90 24.44
N LYS A 116 5.36 19.17 25.07
CA LYS A 116 4.49 18.21 25.75
C LYS A 116 3.16 18.02 25.03
N TYR A 117 2.66 19.08 24.41
CA TYR A 117 1.36 19.12 23.73
C TYR A 117 1.53 19.59 22.28
N LEU A 118 1.11 18.77 21.32
CA LEU A 118 1.07 19.10 19.90
C LEU A 118 -0.34 18.84 19.36
N ASN A 119 -1.03 19.92 18.96
CA ASN A 119 -2.34 19.84 18.33
C ASN A 119 -2.27 20.20 16.85
N LEU A 120 -2.60 19.22 16.01
CA LEU A 120 -2.65 19.28 14.54
C LEU A 120 -4.05 18.91 14.01
N LYS A 121 -5.06 18.91 14.88
CA LYS A 121 -6.47 18.58 14.56
C LYS A 121 -6.98 19.37 13.36
N THR A 122 -7.76 18.72 12.49
CA THR A 122 -8.44 19.36 11.35
C THR A 122 -7.47 20.13 10.45
N ASN A 123 -6.43 19.44 10.00
CA ASN A 123 -5.58 19.84 8.88
C ASN A 123 -5.91 18.95 7.66
N ALA A 124 -5.00 18.82 6.70
CA ALA A 124 -5.12 17.96 5.53
C ALA A 124 -4.03 16.86 5.51
N ILE A 125 -3.49 16.48 6.68
CA ILE A 125 -2.27 15.67 6.77
C ILE A 125 -2.53 14.25 6.25
N GLN A 126 -1.91 13.90 5.11
CA GLN A 126 -2.01 12.58 4.46
C GLN A 126 -0.92 11.62 4.94
N SER A 127 0.25 12.14 5.31
CA SER A 127 1.42 11.37 5.70
C SER A 127 2.21 12.04 6.84
N ILE A 128 2.93 11.19 7.59
CA ILE A 128 3.94 11.59 8.57
C ILE A 128 5.24 10.91 8.15
N THR A 129 6.25 11.69 7.78
CA THR A 129 7.57 11.19 7.38
C THR A 129 8.25 10.55 8.59
N PRO A 130 8.64 9.26 8.55
CA PRO A 130 9.24 8.58 9.71
C PRO A 130 10.50 9.28 10.21
N GLY A 131 10.59 9.46 11.53
CA GLY A 131 11.63 10.21 12.23
C GLY A 131 11.29 11.68 12.51
N SER A 132 10.18 12.20 11.97
CA SER A 132 9.75 13.61 12.16
C SER A 132 9.18 13.93 13.55
N LEU A 133 8.83 12.92 14.35
CA LEU A 133 8.33 13.06 15.72
C LEU A 133 9.36 12.59 16.75
N ALA A 134 10.36 11.81 16.35
CA ALA A 134 11.46 11.33 17.20
C ALA A 134 12.20 12.41 18.03
N PRO A 135 12.35 13.68 17.59
CA PRO A 135 12.90 14.76 18.45
C PRO A 135 12.06 15.07 19.69
N LEU A 136 10.76 14.74 19.69
CA LEU A 136 9.77 15.18 20.67
C LEU A 136 9.75 14.27 21.92
N GLN A 137 10.92 14.03 22.51
CA GLN A 137 11.15 13.13 23.65
C GLN A 137 10.40 13.51 24.95
N ASN A 138 9.79 14.71 25.00
CA ASN A 138 8.94 15.16 26.11
C ASN A 138 7.43 15.12 25.81
N LEU A 139 7.01 14.68 24.62
CA LEU A 139 5.61 14.72 24.18
C LEU A 139 4.72 13.80 25.02
N GLN A 140 3.56 14.33 25.41
CA GLN A 140 2.56 13.69 26.27
C GLN A 140 1.22 13.56 25.53
N ASN A 141 0.87 14.54 24.69
CA ASN A 141 -0.38 14.59 23.96
C ASN A 141 -0.13 14.93 22.48
N LEU A 142 -0.53 14.02 21.60
CA LEU A 142 -0.50 14.21 20.14
C LEU A 142 -1.93 14.13 19.60
N ILE A 143 -2.45 15.25 19.09
CA ILE A 143 -3.82 15.33 18.55
C ILE A 143 -3.74 15.48 17.03
N LEU A 144 -4.15 14.44 16.32
CA LEU A 144 -4.18 14.33 14.85
C LEU A 144 -5.61 14.10 14.32
N GLN A 145 -6.64 14.27 15.15
CA GLN A 145 -8.06 14.10 14.79
C GLN A 145 -8.43 14.87 13.51
N GLY A 146 -9.21 14.26 12.62
CA GLY A 146 -9.78 14.97 11.46
C GLY A 146 -8.75 15.32 10.40
N ASN A 147 -7.77 14.44 10.17
CA ASN A 147 -6.78 14.55 9.10
C ASN A 147 -7.06 13.48 8.01
N GLN A 148 -6.09 13.21 7.14
CA GLN A 148 -6.24 12.34 5.96
C GLN A 148 -5.33 11.10 6.03
N LEU A 149 -4.79 10.77 7.21
CA LEU A 149 -3.78 9.72 7.41
C LEU A 149 -4.32 8.35 7.03
N THR A 150 -3.63 7.64 6.13
CA THR A 150 -3.95 6.24 5.77
C THR A 150 -3.22 5.23 6.65
N ASP A 151 -2.12 5.64 7.28
CA ASP A 151 -1.35 4.89 8.29
C ASP A 151 -0.63 5.89 9.24
N ALA A 152 -0.03 5.41 10.33
CA ALA A 152 0.75 6.21 11.27
C ALA A 152 2.10 5.53 11.60
N PRO A 153 3.15 6.27 12.02
CA PRO A 153 4.46 5.68 12.30
C PRO A 153 4.47 5.00 13.69
N TRP A 154 3.80 3.84 13.79
CA TRP A 154 3.47 3.20 15.07
C TRP A 154 4.69 2.88 15.95
N GLU A 155 5.80 2.42 15.37
CA GLU A 155 7.02 2.10 16.13
C GLU A 155 7.72 3.36 16.66
N GLU A 156 7.70 4.46 15.91
CA GLU A 156 8.22 5.76 16.35
C GLU A 156 7.37 6.32 17.50
N LEU A 157 6.04 6.24 17.37
CA LEU A 157 5.10 6.65 18.42
C LEU A 157 5.29 5.82 19.70
N ARG A 158 5.46 4.49 19.61
CA ARG A 158 5.81 3.64 20.76
C ARG A 158 7.14 4.04 21.42
N GLY A 159 8.09 4.51 20.61
CA GLY A 159 9.39 4.98 21.05
C GLY A 159 9.37 6.29 21.84
N LEU A 160 8.27 7.06 21.86
CA LEU A 160 8.16 8.30 22.63
C LEU A 160 7.86 8.01 24.11
N PRO A 161 8.82 8.17 25.04
CA PRO A 161 8.77 7.54 26.35
C PRO A 161 7.74 8.16 27.31
N LYS A 162 7.28 9.39 27.05
CA LYS A 162 6.33 10.14 27.89
C LYS A 162 4.93 10.27 27.30
N LEU A 163 4.67 9.64 26.15
CA LEU A 163 3.42 9.82 25.41
C LEU A 163 2.25 9.17 26.18
N LEU A 164 1.25 9.97 26.54
CA LEU A 164 0.09 9.59 27.36
C LEU A 164 -1.19 9.46 26.52
N THR A 165 -1.34 10.29 25.48
CA THR A 165 -2.53 10.35 24.63
C THR A 165 -2.18 10.54 23.17
N ILE A 166 -2.77 9.68 22.33
CA ILE A 166 -2.82 9.83 20.86
C ILE A 166 -4.28 9.90 20.44
N ASP A 167 -4.66 10.91 19.65
CA ASP A 167 -5.95 11.00 18.99
C ASP A 167 -5.78 10.99 17.47
N LEU A 168 -6.15 9.87 16.83
CA LEU A 168 -6.18 9.64 15.38
C LEU A 168 -7.62 9.48 14.87
N ASN A 169 -8.63 9.90 15.64
CA ASN A 169 -10.03 9.80 15.23
C ASN A 169 -10.31 10.53 13.91
N SER A 170 -11.29 10.06 13.14
CA SER A 170 -11.70 10.72 11.89
C SER A 170 -10.54 10.96 10.89
N ASN A 171 -9.72 9.93 10.67
CA ASN A 171 -8.69 9.89 9.64
C ASN A 171 -9.08 8.89 8.53
N ASN A 172 -8.15 8.52 7.64
CA ASN A 172 -8.36 7.56 6.55
C ASN A 172 -7.80 6.15 6.87
N LEU A 173 -7.61 5.79 8.15
CA LEU A 173 -7.04 4.49 8.54
C LEU A 173 -7.99 3.35 8.13
N GLN A 174 -7.56 2.53 7.16
CA GLN A 174 -8.32 1.34 6.77
C GLN A 174 -8.10 0.16 7.73
N THR A 175 -7.00 0.16 8.50
CA THR A 175 -6.69 -0.89 9.48
C THR A 175 -5.83 -0.33 10.61
N VAL A 176 -5.64 -1.11 11.66
CA VAL A 176 -4.73 -0.82 12.77
C VAL A 176 -3.97 -2.10 13.16
N PRO A 177 -2.67 -2.03 13.52
CA PRO A 177 -1.87 -3.23 13.80
C PRO A 177 -2.44 -4.10 14.92
N GLU A 178 -2.36 -5.43 14.78
CA GLU A 178 -2.65 -6.32 15.90
C GLU A 178 -1.65 -6.07 17.03
N GLY A 179 -2.15 -6.09 18.28
CA GLY A 179 -1.33 -5.77 19.45
C GLY A 179 -1.03 -4.27 19.63
N ILE A 180 -1.68 -3.34 18.91
CA ILE A 180 -1.43 -1.88 19.03
C ILE A 180 -1.66 -1.29 20.43
N HIS A 181 -2.28 -2.03 21.37
CA HIS A 181 -2.36 -1.66 22.79
C HIS A 181 -1.21 -2.20 23.65
N THR A 182 -0.13 -2.71 23.04
CA THR A 182 1.05 -3.29 23.72
C THR A 182 2.33 -2.56 23.31
N GLY A 183 3.42 -2.77 24.06
CA GLY A 183 4.74 -2.17 23.77
C GLY A 183 4.92 -0.71 24.19
N TRP A 184 3.89 -0.04 24.71
CA TRP A 184 3.97 1.36 25.16
C TRP A 184 4.54 1.47 26.58
N THR A 185 5.42 2.46 26.78
CA THR A 185 5.99 2.79 28.10
C THR A 185 4.99 3.51 29.02
N SER A 186 4.21 4.46 28.48
CA SER A 186 3.39 5.40 29.29
C SER A 186 1.99 5.69 28.74
N LEU A 187 1.60 5.09 27.61
CA LEU A 187 0.35 5.45 26.93
C LEU A 187 -0.88 5.06 27.77
N GLN A 188 -1.77 6.03 27.99
CA GLN A 188 -2.98 5.88 28.79
C GLN A 188 -4.22 5.75 27.91
N SER A 189 -4.29 6.57 26.85
CA SER A 189 -5.41 6.63 25.92
C SER A 189 -4.93 6.65 24.46
N LEU A 190 -5.61 5.87 23.62
CA LEU A 190 -5.35 5.75 22.20
C LEU A 190 -6.70 5.74 21.47
N PHE A 191 -6.98 6.78 20.68
CA PHE A 191 -8.22 6.89 19.93
C PHE A 191 -7.94 6.78 18.43
N TYR A 192 -8.71 5.96 17.71
CA TYR A 192 -8.62 5.76 16.25
C TYR A 192 -9.99 5.41 15.63
N HIS A 193 -11.08 5.80 16.28
CA HIS A 193 -12.44 5.54 15.80
C HIS A 193 -12.88 6.53 14.71
N ASP A 194 -14.07 6.34 14.14
CA ASP A 194 -14.58 7.09 12.98
C ASP A 194 -13.65 7.10 11.76
N ASN A 195 -12.82 6.05 11.62
CA ASN A 195 -11.94 5.80 10.50
C ASN A 195 -12.60 4.79 9.52
N PRO A 196 -12.29 4.83 8.20
CA PRO A 196 -12.94 4.04 7.17
C PRO A 196 -12.39 2.60 7.12
N PHE A 197 -12.68 1.82 8.16
CA PHE A 197 -12.12 0.48 8.33
C PHE A 197 -12.47 -0.50 7.20
N HIS A 198 -11.45 -1.23 6.74
CA HIS A 198 -11.58 -2.39 5.87
C HIS A 198 -11.79 -3.64 6.74
N CYS A 199 -13.01 -4.14 6.78
CA CYS A 199 -13.43 -5.27 7.61
C CYS A 199 -13.11 -6.62 6.98
N ASP A 200 -11.80 -6.88 6.86
CA ASP A 200 -11.21 -8.15 6.45
C ASP A 200 -10.81 -9.02 7.67
N CYS A 201 -10.01 -10.07 7.44
CA CYS A 201 -9.50 -10.93 8.52
C CYS A 201 -8.57 -10.21 9.53
N ARG A 202 -7.89 -9.12 9.16
CA ARG A 202 -6.96 -8.37 10.03
C ARG A 202 -7.71 -7.72 11.17
N LEU A 203 -8.96 -7.27 10.96
CA LEU A 203 -9.79 -6.67 12.00
C LEU A 203 -10.50 -7.68 12.91
N ARG A 204 -10.21 -8.98 12.81
CA ARG A 204 -10.71 -10.01 13.75
C ARG A 204 -10.28 -9.75 15.20
N TRP A 205 -9.11 -9.17 15.44
CA TRP A 205 -8.67 -8.77 16.78
C TRP A 205 -9.47 -7.54 17.26
N LEU A 206 -9.61 -6.52 16.40
CA LEU A 206 -10.29 -5.28 16.74
C LEU A 206 -11.76 -5.53 17.04
N LYS A 207 -12.44 -6.40 16.28
CA LYS A 207 -13.78 -6.89 16.60
C LYS A 207 -13.89 -7.40 18.04
N LYS A 208 -12.99 -8.30 18.47
CA LYS A 208 -13.01 -8.85 19.83
C LYS A 208 -12.77 -7.75 20.88
N TYR A 209 -11.90 -6.79 20.57
CA TYR A 209 -11.59 -5.66 21.43
C TYR A 209 -12.81 -4.74 21.62
N VAL A 210 -13.44 -4.27 20.54
CA VAL A 210 -14.58 -3.34 20.61
C VAL A 210 -15.86 -3.99 21.13
N GLN A 211 -15.98 -5.32 21.09
CA GLN A 211 -17.05 -6.04 21.80
C GLN A 211 -16.92 -5.96 23.33
N GLY A 212 -15.75 -5.59 23.87
CA GLY A 212 -15.56 -5.26 25.28
C GLY A 212 -15.79 -3.78 25.63
N ASP A 213 -15.98 -2.90 24.63
CA ASP A 213 -16.25 -1.47 24.80
C ASP A 213 -17.71 -1.14 24.46
N LEU A 214 -18.54 -1.09 25.51
CA LEU A 214 -19.99 -0.90 25.42
C LEU A 214 -20.41 0.45 24.83
N LEU A 215 -19.56 1.48 24.90
CA LEU A 215 -19.86 2.81 24.36
C LEU A 215 -19.12 3.04 23.03
N GLY A 216 -17.87 2.59 22.92
CA GLY A 216 -17.03 2.80 21.73
C GLY A 216 -17.45 1.99 20.51
N MET A 217 -18.15 0.85 20.68
CA MET A 217 -18.56 -0.02 19.57
C MET A 217 -19.31 0.71 18.43
N LEU A 218 -19.98 1.83 18.72
CA LEU A 218 -20.76 2.60 17.76
C LEU A 218 -19.91 3.41 16.77
N HIS A 219 -18.66 3.72 17.12
CA HIS A 219 -17.74 4.52 16.30
C HIS A 219 -16.83 3.66 15.39
N TYR A 220 -16.92 2.33 15.47
CA TYR A 220 -16.16 1.39 14.64
C TYR A 220 -17.04 0.81 13.54
N ARG A 221 -17.02 1.43 12.36
CA ARG A 221 -17.81 1.02 11.20
C ARG A 221 -16.93 0.53 10.06
N CYS A 222 -17.40 -0.51 9.38
CA CYS A 222 -16.81 -0.97 8.13
C CYS A 222 -17.13 0.01 7.00
N ALA A 223 -16.12 0.57 6.33
CA ALA A 223 -16.29 1.29 5.07
C ALA A 223 -16.21 0.32 3.88
N THR A 224 -15.37 -0.70 4.00
CA THR A 224 -15.18 -1.78 3.01
C THR A 224 -15.10 -3.15 3.72
N PRO A 225 -15.25 -4.28 3.01
CA PRO A 225 -15.77 -4.40 1.64
C PRO A 225 -17.23 -3.95 1.52
N LYS A 226 -17.74 -3.76 0.29
CA LYS A 226 -19.11 -3.27 0.01
C LYS A 226 -20.21 -4.11 0.69
N SER A 227 -19.98 -5.41 0.89
CA SER A 227 -20.88 -6.33 1.58
C SER A 227 -21.03 -6.06 3.09
N LEU A 228 -20.13 -5.28 3.69
CA LEU A 228 -20.15 -4.90 5.10
C LEU A 228 -20.30 -3.38 5.31
N GLN A 229 -20.40 -2.59 4.24
CA GLN A 229 -20.38 -1.12 4.31
C GLN A 229 -21.47 -0.55 5.23
N GLY A 230 -21.05 0.27 6.20
CA GLY A 230 -21.88 0.89 7.24
C GLY A 230 -22.09 0.04 8.50
N ALA A 231 -21.81 -1.27 8.46
CA ALA A 231 -22.00 -2.17 9.59
C ALA A 231 -21.04 -1.85 10.75
N PHE A 232 -21.53 -1.99 12.00
CA PHE A 232 -20.70 -1.86 13.19
C PHE A 232 -19.81 -3.11 13.35
N LEU A 233 -18.49 -2.93 13.44
CA LEU A 233 -17.52 -4.02 13.51
C LEU A 233 -17.79 -5.00 14.66
N ALA A 234 -18.35 -4.51 15.78
CA ALA A 234 -18.71 -5.31 16.95
C ALA A 234 -19.79 -6.39 16.67
N VAL A 235 -20.64 -6.22 15.65
CA VAL A 235 -21.72 -7.17 15.32
C VAL A 235 -21.52 -7.93 14.00
N VAL A 236 -20.50 -7.59 13.21
CA VAL A 236 -20.11 -8.36 12.02
C VAL A 236 -19.76 -9.80 12.43
N SER A 237 -20.19 -10.80 11.66
CA SER A 237 -19.87 -12.19 11.98
C SER A 237 -18.38 -12.48 11.77
N ALA A 238 -17.77 -13.31 12.63
CA ALA A 238 -16.35 -13.64 12.51
C ALA A 238 -16.01 -14.39 11.20
N ALA A 239 -17.01 -15.00 10.56
CA ALA A 239 -16.90 -15.68 9.28
C ALA A 239 -17.03 -14.73 8.07
N ALA A 240 -17.51 -13.49 8.25
CA ALA A 240 -17.51 -12.46 7.20
C ALA A 240 -16.18 -11.67 7.16
N LEU A 241 -15.43 -11.65 8.26
CA LEU A 241 -14.07 -11.10 8.33
C LEU A 241 -13.09 -12.10 7.69
N VAL A 242 -12.94 -12.02 6.38
CA VAL A 242 -12.11 -12.92 5.54
C VAL A 242 -11.02 -12.10 4.85
N CYS A 243 -9.88 -12.72 4.55
CA CYS A 243 -8.87 -12.22 3.60
C CYS A 243 -8.73 -13.27 2.49
N THR A 244 -8.31 -12.88 1.29
CA THR A 244 -8.11 -13.78 0.16
C THR A 244 -6.75 -13.60 -0.50
N LYS A 245 -6.09 -14.73 -0.80
CA LYS A 245 -4.84 -14.74 -1.59
C LYS A 245 -5.05 -14.01 -2.93
N PRO A 246 -4.01 -13.39 -3.51
CA PRO A 246 -4.12 -12.76 -4.82
C PRO A 246 -4.45 -13.80 -5.90
N SER A 247 -5.20 -13.39 -6.90
CA SER A 247 -5.44 -14.15 -8.12
C SER A 247 -5.41 -13.21 -9.31
N ILE A 248 -4.47 -13.41 -10.23
CA ILE A 248 -4.34 -12.62 -11.45
C ILE A 248 -5.46 -13.04 -12.40
N SER A 249 -6.48 -12.20 -12.51
CA SER A 249 -7.74 -12.47 -13.22
C SER A 249 -7.71 -12.05 -14.69
N HIS A 250 -6.85 -11.08 -15.05
CA HIS A 250 -6.69 -10.63 -16.43
C HIS A 250 -5.24 -10.31 -16.79
N TRP A 251 -4.71 -11.01 -17.79
CA TRP A 251 -3.37 -10.84 -18.37
C TRP A 251 -3.32 -11.45 -19.80
N GLU A 252 -2.40 -11.00 -20.65
CA GLU A 252 -2.11 -11.67 -21.93
C GLU A 252 -0.98 -12.71 -21.78
N ALA A 253 -1.17 -13.93 -22.28
CA ALA A 253 -0.10 -14.93 -22.32
C ALA A 253 0.99 -14.62 -23.38
N VAL A 254 0.62 -13.92 -24.45
CA VAL A 254 1.52 -13.54 -25.56
C VAL A 254 1.11 -12.15 -26.06
N VAL A 255 2.08 -11.23 -26.18
CA VAL A 255 1.88 -9.90 -26.78
C VAL A 255 2.88 -9.74 -27.94
N SER A 256 2.41 -9.26 -29.09
CA SER A 256 3.25 -9.01 -30.27
C SER A 256 3.30 -7.51 -30.56
N VAL A 257 4.50 -6.94 -30.70
CA VAL A 257 4.72 -5.49 -30.81
C VAL A 257 5.75 -5.21 -31.91
N LYS A 258 5.56 -4.21 -32.77
CA LYS A 258 6.57 -3.90 -33.79
C LYS A 258 7.75 -3.12 -33.19
N VAL A 259 8.94 -3.24 -33.79
CA VAL A 259 10.10 -2.41 -33.41
C VAL A 259 9.73 -0.93 -33.53
N GLY A 260 9.93 -0.18 -32.44
CA GLY A 260 9.64 1.24 -32.35
C GLY A 260 8.24 1.59 -31.83
N GLU A 261 7.31 0.63 -31.70
CA GLU A 261 5.99 0.85 -31.10
C GLU A 261 6.04 0.76 -29.56
N ARG A 262 4.94 1.16 -28.90
CA ARG A 262 4.76 1.02 -27.45
C ARG A 262 4.24 -0.38 -27.12
N ALA A 263 4.88 -1.08 -26.19
CA ALA A 263 4.31 -2.29 -25.61
C ALA A 263 3.48 -1.96 -24.37
N THR A 264 2.40 -2.71 -24.13
CA THR A 264 1.59 -2.64 -22.91
C THR A 264 1.23 -4.08 -22.54
N LEU A 265 1.60 -4.51 -21.33
CA LEU A 265 1.32 -5.84 -20.79
C LEU A 265 0.38 -5.68 -19.60
N VAL A 266 -0.83 -6.21 -19.69
CA VAL A 266 -1.83 -6.07 -18.63
C VAL A 266 -1.60 -7.13 -17.56
N CYS A 267 -1.77 -6.71 -16.30
CA CYS A 267 -1.84 -7.63 -15.17
C CYS A 267 -2.75 -7.02 -14.11
N GLN A 268 -3.99 -7.49 -14.07
CA GLN A 268 -4.96 -7.17 -13.04
C GLN A 268 -5.12 -8.39 -12.12
N ALA A 269 -5.10 -8.15 -10.81
CA ALA A 269 -5.30 -9.18 -9.82
C ALA A 269 -6.33 -8.75 -8.77
N ASP A 270 -7.18 -9.68 -8.40
CA ASP A 270 -8.12 -9.54 -7.30
C ASP A 270 -7.51 -10.21 -6.06
N GLY A 271 -7.75 -9.66 -4.88
CA GLY A 271 -7.17 -10.15 -3.62
C GLY A 271 -7.50 -9.22 -2.46
N ASP A 272 -7.42 -9.74 -1.25
CA ASP A 272 -7.70 -8.98 -0.03
C ASP A 272 -6.74 -9.39 1.09
N PRO A 273 -5.87 -8.52 1.61
CA PRO A 273 -5.69 -7.11 1.23
C PRO A 273 -5.33 -6.91 -0.24
N GLU A 274 -5.63 -5.72 -0.79
CA GLU A 274 -5.35 -5.38 -2.20
C GLU A 274 -3.88 -5.66 -2.57
N PRO A 275 -3.60 -6.44 -3.63
CA PRO A 275 -2.26 -6.96 -3.89
C PRO A 275 -1.33 -5.94 -4.56
N GLU A 276 -0.08 -5.85 -4.09
CA GLU A 276 0.97 -5.11 -4.79
C GLU A 276 1.40 -5.87 -6.05
N ILE A 277 1.43 -5.18 -7.19
CA ILE A 277 1.87 -5.73 -8.47
C ILE A 277 3.36 -5.43 -8.69
N THR A 278 4.14 -6.48 -9.00
CA THR A 278 5.55 -6.38 -9.40
C THR A 278 5.76 -7.12 -10.72
N TRP A 279 6.49 -6.51 -11.65
CA TRP A 279 6.93 -7.14 -12.89
C TRP A 279 8.41 -7.49 -12.83
N THR A 280 8.75 -8.72 -13.20
CA THR A 280 10.12 -9.17 -13.45
C THR A 280 10.36 -9.25 -14.96
N THR A 281 11.37 -8.55 -15.43
CA THR A 281 11.80 -8.55 -16.84
C THR A 281 12.58 -9.81 -17.21
N PRO A 282 12.77 -10.14 -18.51
CA PRO A 282 13.58 -11.27 -18.95
C PRO A 282 15.04 -11.25 -18.42
N GLY A 283 15.58 -10.06 -18.15
CA GLY A 283 16.91 -9.87 -17.55
C GLY A 283 16.94 -9.90 -16.01
N GLY A 284 15.84 -10.25 -15.35
CA GLY A 284 15.75 -10.36 -13.89
C GLY A 284 15.53 -9.04 -13.14
N THR A 285 15.55 -7.88 -13.81
CA THR A 285 15.21 -6.60 -13.17
C THR A 285 13.74 -6.60 -12.76
N THR A 286 13.46 -6.27 -11.49
CA THR A 286 12.11 -6.13 -10.93
C THR A 286 11.66 -4.67 -10.94
N ILE A 287 10.38 -4.43 -11.22
CA ILE A 287 9.75 -3.11 -11.25
C ILE A 287 8.43 -3.19 -10.46
N LYS A 288 8.37 -2.48 -9.32
CA LYS A 288 7.16 -2.34 -8.51
C LYS A 288 6.15 -1.36 -9.12
N GLN A 289 4.88 -1.52 -8.78
CA GLN A 289 3.78 -0.60 -9.06
C GLN A 289 4.16 0.86 -8.76
N GLY A 290 3.89 1.77 -9.71
CA GLY A 290 4.24 3.19 -9.61
C GLY A 290 5.74 3.50 -9.73
N LYS A 291 6.59 2.55 -10.12
CA LYS A 291 8.04 2.75 -10.38
C LYS A 291 8.38 2.57 -11.87
N SER A 292 9.60 2.92 -12.24
CA SER A 292 10.10 2.87 -13.62
C SER A 292 11.58 2.46 -13.66
N ALA A 293 11.98 1.80 -14.74
CA ALA A 293 13.35 1.40 -15.03
C ALA A 293 13.65 1.68 -16.51
N GLY A 294 14.40 2.74 -16.79
CA GLY A 294 14.72 3.17 -18.16
C GLY A 294 13.48 3.44 -19.00
N LYS A 295 13.29 2.67 -20.08
CA LYS A 295 12.13 2.75 -21.00
C LYS A 295 10.88 2.00 -20.51
N MET A 296 10.92 1.38 -19.34
CA MET A 296 9.84 0.57 -18.77
C MET A 296 9.22 1.24 -17.53
N ALA A 297 7.89 1.21 -17.41
CA ALA A 297 7.17 1.77 -16.26
C ALA A 297 5.95 0.92 -15.89
N VAL A 298 5.71 0.70 -14.60
CA VAL A 298 4.49 0.02 -14.11
C VAL A 298 3.51 1.07 -13.59
N GLY A 299 2.34 1.15 -14.21
CA GLY A 299 1.29 2.11 -13.84
C GLY A 299 0.65 1.82 -12.48
N PRO A 300 -0.22 2.71 -11.97
CA PRO A 300 -0.92 2.53 -10.70
C PRO A 300 -1.88 1.32 -10.72
N HIS A 301 -2.29 0.84 -11.90
CA HIS A 301 -3.14 -0.35 -12.08
C HIS A 301 -2.33 -1.58 -12.53
N GLY A 302 -1.10 -1.74 -12.03
CA GLY A 302 -0.26 -2.93 -12.27
C GLY A 302 0.25 -3.16 -13.70
N THR A 303 -0.24 -2.43 -14.69
CA THR A 303 0.08 -2.60 -16.11
C THR A 303 1.49 -2.12 -16.44
N LEU A 304 2.31 -2.96 -17.08
CA LEU A 304 3.66 -2.60 -17.55
C LEU A 304 3.60 -1.96 -18.93
N THR A 305 4.27 -0.82 -19.11
CA THR A 305 4.44 -0.15 -20.40
C THR A 305 5.92 -0.09 -20.78
N ILE A 306 6.25 -0.47 -22.02
CA ILE A 306 7.57 -0.22 -22.64
C ILE A 306 7.37 0.89 -23.67
N THR A 307 8.03 2.04 -23.49
CA THR A 307 7.71 3.25 -24.27
C THR A 307 8.07 3.16 -25.74
N LYS A 308 9.14 2.44 -26.08
CA LYS A 308 9.61 2.17 -27.44
C LYS A 308 10.31 0.82 -27.49
N ALA A 309 9.68 -0.15 -28.15
CA ALA A 309 10.15 -1.53 -28.21
C ALA A 309 11.38 -1.69 -29.12
N THR A 310 12.37 -2.48 -28.67
CA THR A 310 13.55 -2.89 -29.45
C THR A 310 13.69 -4.42 -29.42
N PRO A 311 14.46 -5.07 -30.31
CA PRO A 311 14.54 -6.54 -30.39
C PRO A 311 14.90 -7.22 -29.07
N GLU A 312 15.70 -6.55 -28.23
CA GLU A 312 16.19 -7.01 -26.92
C GLU A 312 15.09 -7.02 -25.85
N ASP A 313 13.93 -6.37 -26.10
CA ASP A 313 12.76 -6.45 -25.23
C ASP A 313 11.98 -7.76 -25.41
N GLY A 314 12.32 -8.60 -26.40
CA GLY A 314 11.67 -9.89 -26.62
C GLY A 314 12.00 -10.90 -25.53
N GLY A 315 11.00 -11.52 -24.91
CA GLY A 315 11.24 -12.48 -23.83
C GLY A 315 10.00 -12.83 -23.00
N ALA A 316 10.22 -13.49 -21.87
CA ALA A 316 9.19 -13.80 -20.89
C ALA A 316 9.20 -12.74 -19.77
N TYR A 317 8.14 -11.96 -19.67
CA TYR A 317 7.90 -11.03 -18.56
C TYR A 317 6.99 -11.70 -17.57
N MET A 318 7.32 -11.62 -16.28
CA MET A 318 6.59 -12.29 -15.22
C MET A 318 5.89 -11.23 -14.35
N CYS A 319 4.57 -11.21 -14.37
CA CYS A 319 3.80 -10.44 -13.41
C CYS A 319 3.59 -11.26 -12.14
N THR A 320 3.79 -10.65 -10.99
CA THR A 320 3.62 -11.24 -9.67
C THR A 320 2.76 -10.30 -8.82
N ALA A 321 1.61 -10.80 -8.36
CA ALA A 321 0.66 -10.08 -7.52
C ALA A 321 0.71 -10.65 -6.09
N SER A 322 0.98 -9.81 -5.08
CA SER A 322 1.31 -10.27 -3.73
C SER A 322 0.56 -9.51 -2.63
N ASN A 323 0.05 -10.23 -1.63
CA ASN A 323 -0.45 -9.66 -0.38
C ASN A 323 0.02 -10.51 0.83
N ALA A 324 -0.49 -10.22 2.03
CA ALA A 324 -0.10 -10.95 3.25
C ALA A 324 -0.52 -12.43 3.27
N GLU A 325 -1.59 -12.79 2.55
CA GLU A 325 -2.09 -14.17 2.48
C GLU A 325 -1.30 -15.02 1.49
N GLY A 326 -0.63 -14.41 0.50
CA GLY A 326 0.18 -15.12 -0.47
C GLY A 326 0.41 -14.35 -1.77
N GLN A 327 0.60 -15.10 -2.85
CA GLN A 327 1.05 -14.56 -4.13
C GLN A 327 0.53 -15.41 -5.29
N ASP A 328 0.19 -14.78 -6.40
CA ASP A 328 -0.05 -15.42 -7.71
C ASP A 328 0.89 -14.79 -8.74
N THR A 329 1.26 -15.57 -9.76
CA THR A 329 2.23 -15.18 -10.79
C THR A 329 1.76 -15.67 -12.17
N LYS A 330 1.89 -14.82 -13.18
CA LYS A 330 1.59 -15.12 -14.59
C LYS A 330 2.72 -14.64 -15.49
N VAL A 331 2.87 -15.26 -16.67
CA VAL A 331 3.94 -14.96 -17.62
C VAL A 331 3.35 -14.50 -18.96
N THR A 332 3.80 -13.33 -19.42
CA THR A 332 3.47 -12.73 -20.71
C THR A 332 4.70 -12.83 -21.62
N LYS A 333 4.60 -13.59 -22.72
CA LYS A 333 5.67 -13.73 -23.70
C LYS A 333 5.59 -12.61 -24.75
N VAL A 334 6.50 -11.66 -24.68
CA VAL A 334 6.63 -10.56 -25.65
C VAL A 334 7.37 -11.04 -26.89
N LYS A 335 6.77 -10.81 -28.06
CA LYS A 335 7.34 -11.07 -29.39
C LYS A 335 7.56 -9.74 -30.09
N ILE A 336 8.80 -9.46 -30.48
CA ILE A 336 9.13 -8.26 -31.25
C ILE A 336 9.05 -8.58 -32.74
N VAL A 337 8.26 -7.80 -33.48
CA VAL A 337 8.05 -7.95 -34.92
C VAL A 337 8.90 -6.92 -35.66
N VAL A 338 9.78 -7.42 -36.53
CA VAL A 338 10.54 -6.58 -37.47
C VAL A 338 9.83 -6.64 -38.82
N GLU A 339 9.40 -5.50 -39.36
CA GLU A 339 8.91 -5.45 -40.73
C GLU A 339 10.08 -5.37 -41.71
N GLU A 340 10.32 -6.46 -42.44
CA GLU A 340 11.25 -6.45 -43.57
C GLU A 340 10.72 -5.53 -44.67
N ARG A 341 11.52 -4.52 -45.05
CA ARG A 341 11.23 -3.74 -46.26
C ARG A 341 11.44 -4.64 -47.48
N LYS A 342 10.35 -5.16 -48.05
CA LYS A 342 10.36 -5.68 -49.41
C LYS A 342 10.77 -4.55 -50.35
N MET A 343 12.04 -4.57 -50.76
CA MET A 343 12.62 -3.57 -51.63
C MET A 343 12.06 -3.78 -53.05
N SER A 344 10.93 -3.14 -53.33
CA SER A 344 10.29 -3.19 -54.64
C SER A 344 11.27 -2.69 -55.69
N ALA A 345 11.64 -3.54 -56.63
CA ALA A 345 12.53 -3.18 -57.73
C ALA A 345 11.82 -2.16 -58.64
N THR A 346 12.10 -0.87 -58.42
CA THR A 346 11.68 0.20 -59.31
C THR A 346 12.49 0.11 -60.60
N ASN A 347 11.83 -0.20 -61.72
CA ASN A 347 12.43 -0.14 -63.04
C ASN A 347 12.96 1.28 -63.29
N ALA A 348 14.28 1.43 -63.33
CA ALA A 348 14.92 2.68 -63.71
C ALA A 348 14.81 2.83 -65.25
N THR A 349 13.92 3.70 -65.72
CA THR A 349 13.65 3.87 -67.15
C THR A 349 13.60 5.34 -67.54
N SER A 350 14.77 5.98 -67.63
CA SER A 350 14.98 7.24 -68.36
C SER A 350 16.48 7.55 -68.47
N GLY A 351 16.98 7.80 -69.69
CA GLY A 351 18.40 8.10 -69.94
C GLY A 351 18.81 7.80 -71.38
N ALA A 352 18.23 8.51 -72.35
CA ALA A 352 18.40 8.22 -73.78
C ALA A 352 19.34 9.20 -74.49
N SER A 353 20.36 8.66 -75.15
CA SER A 353 21.14 9.28 -76.24
C SER A 353 21.76 8.14 -77.07
N MET A 354 21.18 7.74 -78.20
CA MET A 354 21.20 8.43 -79.50
C MET A 354 22.58 8.39 -80.18
N TRP A 355 22.83 7.30 -80.90
CA TRP A 355 23.66 7.22 -82.12
C TRP A 355 23.19 6.00 -82.95
N GLU A 356 23.75 5.81 -84.15
CA GLU A 356 22.97 5.37 -85.31
C GLU A 356 22.98 3.85 -85.64
N SER A 357 22.05 3.47 -86.53
CA SER A 357 21.96 2.17 -87.24
C SER A 357 22.89 2.16 -88.48
N PRO A 358 22.97 1.10 -89.34
CA PRO A 358 22.26 -0.20 -89.38
C PRO A 358 23.25 -1.39 -89.41
N GLU A 359 22.92 -2.68 -89.67
CA GLU A 359 21.71 -3.39 -90.14
C GLU A 359 21.25 -4.44 -89.08
N PHE A 360 20.38 -5.45 -89.27
CA PHE A 360 19.74 -6.09 -90.44
C PHE A 360 18.40 -6.77 -90.03
N GLY A 361 17.80 -7.55 -90.93
CA GLY A 361 16.69 -8.48 -90.61
C GLY A 361 17.18 -9.80 -89.97
N VAL A 362 16.32 -10.79 -89.68
CA VAL A 362 15.04 -11.13 -90.34
C VAL A 362 14.04 -11.79 -89.36
N SER A 363 12.74 -11.50 -89.58
CA SER A 363 11.51 -12.17 -89.10
C SER A 363 11.39 -12.72 -87.66
N MET A 364 10.39 -12.21 -86.94
CA MET A 364 9.69 -12.99 -85.92
C MET A 364 9.01 -14.24 -86.51
N GLY A 365 8.91 -15.30 -85.70
CA GLY A 365 7.87 -16.32 -85.87
C GLY A 365 8.32 -17.66 -86.46
N ILE A 366 9.07 -18.46 -85.70
CA ILE A 366 9.12 -19.92 -85.84
C ILE A 366 9.25 -20.57 -84.45
N VAL A 367 8.26 -21.42 -84.11
CA VAL A 367 8.41 -22.69 -83.36
C VAL A 367 9.21 -22.60 -82.03
N ALA A 368 8.62 -22.39 -80.85
CA ALA A 368 7.46 -23.04 -80.23
C ALA A 368 7.57 -24.57 -80.00
N ILE A 369 8.64 -25.25 -80.43
CA ILE A 369 8.85 -26.71 -80.20
C ILE A 369 10.27 -26.97 -79.65
N LEU A 370 10.54 -26.47 -78.44
CA LEU A 370 11.64 -26.94 -77.57
C LEU A 370 11.24 -27.11 -76.09
N ALA A 371 10.03 -26.70 -75.69
CA ALA A 371 9.56 -26.80 -74.30
C ALA A 371 8.91 -28.16 -73.93
N LEU A 372 8.60 -29.01 -74.92
CA LEU A 372 7.84 -30.26 -74.71
C LEU A 372 8.71 -31.52 -74.52
N THR A 373 10.00 -31.46 -74.82
CA THR A 373 10.91 -32.63 -74.73
C THR A 373 11.46 -32.89 -73.33
N LEU A 374 11.57 -31.86 -72.48
CA LEU A 374 12.09 -32.00 -71.11
C LEU A 374 11.02 -32.41 -70.09
N GLY A 375 9.74 -32.11 -70.34
CA GLY A 375 8.64 -32.44 -69.41
C GLY A 375 8.37 -33.94 -69.25
N LEU A 376 8.64 -34.75 -70.27
CA LEU A 376 8.31 -36.18 -70.27
C LEU A 376 9.34 -37.05 -69.52
N ILE A 377 10.60 -36.59 -69.41
CA ILE A 377 11.67 -37.34 -68.72
C ILE A 377 11.45 -37.36 -67.20
N GLY A 378 10.99 -36.25 -66.61
CA GLY A 378 10.75 -36.15 -65.17
C GLY A 378 9.64 -37.08 -64.64
N ILE A 379 8.59 -37.30 -65.45
CA ILE A 379 7.44 -38.12 -65.05
C ILE A 379 7.81 -39.62 -64.98
N ALA A 380 8.70 -40.09 -65.87
CA ALA A 380 9.17 -41.47 -65.88
C ALA A 380 9.97 -41.83 -64.61
N VAL A 381 10.82 -40.92 -64.12
CA VAL A 381 11.62 -41.13 -62.91
C VAL A 381 10.75 -41.23 -61.66
N PHE A 382 9.70 -40.39 -61.55
CA PHE A 382 8.80 -40.38 -60.39
C PHE A 382 8.01 -41.68 -60.22
N LEU A 383 7.67 -42.36 -61.32
CA LEU A 383 6.90 -43.61 -61.29
C LEU A 383 7.74 -44.84 -60.91
N LEU A 384 9.06 -44.82 -61.12
CA LEU A 384 9.94 -45.95 -60.75
C LEU A 384 10.22 -46.03 -59.24
N VAL A 385 10.16 -44.91 -58.51
CA VAL A 385 10.48 -44.86 -57.06
C VAL A 385 9.39 -45.51 -56.20
N LYS A 386 8.15 -45.62 -56.69
CA LYS A 386 6.98 -46.05 -55.88
C LYS A 386 6.81 -47.57 -55.73
N SER A 387 7.72 -48.39 -56.24
CA SER A 387 7.53 -49.85 -56.42
C SER A 387 8.12 -50.75 -55.32
N LYS A 388 8.68 -50.21 -54.22
CA LYS A 388 9.21 -51.04 -53.10
C LYS A 388 8.94 -50.43 -51.72
N CYS A 389 7.78 -50.75 -51.13
CA CYS A 389 7.59 -50.84 -49.68
C CYS A 389 6.25 -51.52 -49.37
N GLU A 390 6.25 -52.80 -48.98
CA GLU A 390 5.00 -53.48 -48.59
C GLU A 390 5.19 -54.53 -47.47
N LYS A 391 4.35 -54.42 -46.44
CA LYS A 391 3.96 -55.42 -45.41
C LYS A 391 5.04 -56.18 -44.62
N VAL A 392 5.12 -55.84 -43.32
CA VAL A 392 5.08 -56.82 -42.23
C VAL A 392 3.92 -56.42 -41.28
N LYS A 393 3.28 -57.38 -40.60
CA LYS A 393 2.09 -57.17 -39.75
C LYS A 393 2.42 -57.09 -38.25
N PRO A 394 1.56 -56.48 -37.40
CA PRO A 394 1.69 -56.51 -35.95
C PRO A 394 1.25 -57.86 -35.34
N VAL A 395 1.57 -58.05 -34.06
CA VAL A 395 1.12 -59.18 -33.22
C VAL A 395 0.61 -58.62 -31.88
N GLU A 396 -0.56 -59.06 -31.43
CA GLU A 396 -1.11 -58.78 -30.10
C GLU A 396 -0.99 -60.03 -29.21
N VAL A 397 -0.58 -59.87 -27.94
CA VAL A 397 -0.87 -60.81 -26.85
C VAL A 397 -1.04 -60.01 -25.54
N ASN A 398 -1.98 -60.41 -24.69
CA ASN A 398 -2.32 -59.78 -23.40
C ASN A 398 -3.13 -60.79 -22.56
N PRO A 399 -3.27 -60.66 -21.23
CA PRO A 399 -2.28 -60.52 -20.14
C PRO A 399 -2.19 -61.80 -19.25
N GLY A 400 -1.28 -61.87 -18.26
CA GLY A 400 -1.39 -62.87 -17.18
C GLY A 400 -0.18 -63.14 -16.26
N THR A 401 -0.31 -62.73 -14.99
CA THR A 401 0.10 -63.41 -13.72
C THR A 401 1.46 -64.14 -13.51
N GLU A 402 2.05 -63.82 -12.34
CA GLU A 402 2.81 -64.68 -11.40
C GLU A 402 4.36 -64.78 -11.40
N LYS A 403 4.85 -65.20 -10.21
CA LYS A 403 6.24 -65.32 -9.67
C LYS A 403 6.70 -66.81 -9.76
N PRO A 404 7.94 -67.26 -9.38
CA PRO A 404 8.87 -66.70 -8.37
C PRO A 404 10.40 -66.83 -8.68
N THR A 405 11.24 -66.60 -7.65
CA THR A 405 12.70 -66.92 -7.51
C THR A 405 13.71 -66.24 -8.48
N GLY A 406 14.96 -65.96 -8.08
CA GLY A 406 15.63 -66.05 -6.77
C GLY A 406 17.16 -66.01 -6.89
N ASP A 407 17.86 -65.29 -5.99
CA ASP A 407 19.34 -65.05 -5.97
C ASP A 407 19.93 -64.34 -7.22
N LYS A 408 21.02 -63.55 -7.23
CA LYS A 408 21.99 -62.90 -6.29
C LYS A 408 22.81 -61.87 -7.13
N GLN A 409 23.57 -60.85 -6.70
CA GLN A 409 24.02 -60.18 -5.46
C GLN A 409 24.43 -58.72 -5.90
N GLU A 410 24.92 -57.70 -5.18
CA GLU A 410 25.43 -57.38 -3.82
C GLU A 410 25.50 -55.82 -3.65
N LYS A 411 26.01 -55.31 -2.51
CA LYS A 411 26.60 -53.96 -2.25
C LYS A 411 25.75 -52.67 -2.37
N GLU A 412 25.12 -52.34 -1.24
CA GLU A 412 25.36 -51.12 -0.43
C GLU A 412 25.75 -49.78 -1.08
N ALA A 413 24.92 -48.76 -0.86
CA ALA A 413 25.29 -47.56 -0.08
C ALA A 413 24.01 -46.85 0.42
N GLU A 414 23.96 -46.45 1.70
CA GLU A 414 22.73 -46.00 2.36
C GLU A 414 22.69 -44.49 2.69
N LYS A 415 21.49 -43.92 2.83
CA LYS A 415 21.27 -42.51 3.23
C LYS A 415 21.17 -42.37 4.76
N PRO A 416 21.77 -41.33 5.37
CA PRO A 416 21.39 -40.89 6.71
C PRO A 416 20.09 -40.07 6.70
N ALA A 417 19.33 -40.19 7.79
CA ALA A 417 18.17 -39.35 8.14
C ALA A 417 18.53 -38.48 9.39
N PRO A 418 17.67 -37.58 9.88
CA PRO A 418 18.13 -36.36 10.58
C PRO A 418 18.57 -36.55 12.04
N LEU A 419 19.41 -35.60 12.47
CA LEU A 419 19.87 -35.43 13.85
C LEU A 419 18.73 -35.04 14.81
N LYS A 420 18.92 -35.35 16.10
CA LYS A 420 18.14 -34.83 17.23
C LYS A 420 18.93 -33.74 17.94
N GLU A 421 18.23 -32.84 18.62
CA GLU A 421 18.82 -31.86 19.54
C GLU A 421 19.00 -32.50 20.93
N ASP A 422 20.11 -32.17 21.60
CA ASP A 422 20.40 -32.61 22.98
C ASP A 422 19.88 -31.60 24.00
N ALA A 423 19.44 -32.10 25.16
CA ALA A 423 18.86 -31.30 26.22
C ALA A 423 19.90 -30.87 27.27
N VAL A 424 19.80 -29.62 27.74
CA VAL A 424 20.50 -29.13 28.94
C VAL A 424 19.47 -28.82 30.04
N LYS A 425 19.75 -29.26 31.28
CA LYS A 425 18.90 -29.03 32.45
C LYS A 425 19.28 -27.75 33.18
N MET A 426 18.29 -27.01 33.66
CA MET A 426 18.31 -26.29 34.94
C MET A 426 16.96 -26.53 35.66
N SER A 427 16.88 -26.21 36.94
CA SER A 427 15.96 -26.89 37.87
C SER A 427 15.20 -25.98 38.85
N ASP A 428 14.22 -26.62 39.50
CA ASP A 428 13.65 -26.33 40.84
C ASP A 428 12.54 -25.27 41.01
N VAL A 429 11.51 -25.71 41.76
CA VAL A 429 10.40 -25.00 42.45
C VAL A 429 9.45 -24.07 41.64
N GLU A 430 8.14 -23.95 41.91
CA GLU A 430 7.29 -24.45 43.02
C GLU A 430 6.02 -25.21 42.52
N LYS A 431 5.26 -25.81 43.46
CA LYS A 431 3.91 -26.40 43.23
C LYS A 431 2.82 -25.49 43.80
N GLY A 432 1.65 -25.39 43.16
CA GLY A 432 0.58 -24.45 43.59
C GLY A 432 -0.86 -24.80 43.18
N GLN A 433 -1.35 -25.98 43.58
CA GLN A 433 -2.76 -26.39 43.79
C GLN A 433 -3.90 -25.84 42.89
N GLU A 434 -4.61 -26.75 42.22
CA GLU A 434 -6.01 -26.55 41.76
C GLU A 434 -7.02 -26.91 42.85
N ASN A 435 -8.11 -26.13 43.01
CA ASN A 435 -9.51 -26.49 43.40
C ASN A 435 -10.29 -25.25 43.93
N PRO A 436 -11.63 -25.29 44.08
CA PRO A 436 -12.62 -25.36 42.99
C PRO A 436 -13.63 -24.18 43.07
N GLY A 437 -14.70 -24.21 42.28
CA GLY A 437 -15.59 -23.04 42.10
C GLY A 437 -16.66 -22.77 43.18
N TYR A 438 -17.19 -21.55 43.14
CA TYR A 438 -18.48 -21.12 43.71
C TYR A 438 -19.35 -20.64 42.53
N GLN A 439 -20.51 -21.25 42.26
CA GLN A 439 -21.81 -20.95 42.88
C GLN A 439 -22.21 -19.46 42.84
N ALA A 440 -23.25 -19.16 42.06
CA ALA A 440 -23.82 -17.83 41.95
C ALA A 440 -24.88 -17.60 43.04
N THR A 441 -24.75 -16.51 43.80
CA THR A 441 -25.82 -15.97 44.63
C THR A 441 -26.77 -15.11 43.79
N LYS A 442 -28.07 -15.24 44.04
CA LYS A 442 -29.06 -14.25 43.62
C LYS A 442 -29.18 -13.22 44.73
N GLU A 443 -29.02 -11.94 44.42
CA GLU A 443 -29.62 -10.88 45.22
C GLU A 443 -30.69 -10.16 44.40
N LYS A 444 -31.72 -9.68 45.12
CA LYS A 444 -32.73 -8.79 44.56
C LYS A 444 -32.23 -7.37 44.82
N GLU A 445 -32.36 -6.48 43.86
CA GLU A 445 -32.56 -5.06 44.18
C GLU A 445 -33.93 -4.61 43.68
N GLU A 446 -34.44 -3.58 44.34
CA GLU A 446 -35.84 -3.20 44.33
C GLU A 446 -36.10 -2.07 43.31
N LYS A 447 -37.38 -1.74 43.12
CA LYS A 447 -37.78 -0.70 42.17
C LYS A 447 -37.45 0.66 42.75
N ASP A 448 -36.84 1.52 41.94
CA ASP A 448 -37.18 2.94 41.99
C ASP A 448 -37.26 3.56 40.59
N LYS A 449 -38.10 4.60 40.44
CA LYS A 449 -38.40 5.26 39.17
C LYS A 449 -38.38 6.78 39.29
N PRO A 450 -37.58 7.49 38.50
CA PRO A 450 -37.86 8.88 38.13
C PRO A 450 -38.96 8.97 37.06
N ALA A 451 -39.69 10.08 37.05
CA ALA A 451 -40.69 10.41 36.04
C ALA A 451 -40.05 11.10 34.80
N PRO A 452 -40.70 11.08 33.61
CA PRO A 452 -40.17 11.75 32.43
C PRO A 452 -40.24 13.28 32.55
N LEU A 453 -39.16 13.96 32.15
CA LEU A 453 -39.14 15.41 31.96
C LEU A 453 -39.95 15.79 30.70
N GLN A 454 -40.71 16.88 30.78
CA GLN A 454 -41.42 17.42 29.62
C GLN A 454 -40.49 18.26 28.74
N VAL A 455 -40.73 18.18 27.43
CA VAL A 455 -40.18 19.13 26.45
C VAL A 455 -41.02 20.40 26.51
N SER A 456 -40.38 21.57 26.52
CA SER A 456 -41.04 22.86 26.35
C SER A 456 -40.45 23.58 25.14
N ASP A 457 -41.31 24.01 24.22
CA ASP A 457 -40.93 24.79 23.04
C ASP A 457 -40.35 26.17 23.42
N MET A 458 -39.40 26.64 22.62
CA MET A 458 -39.16 28.06 22.41
C MET A 458 -39.02 28.32 20.91
N GLY A 459 -39.92 29.14 20.37
CA GLY A 459 -39.86 29.64 19.00
C GLY A 459 -39.39 31.10 18.95
N ASN A 460 -39.03 31.52 17.74
CA ASN A 460 -38.75 32.88 17.25
C ASN A 460 -39.13 34.06 18.18
N VAL A 461 -38.14 34.90 18.52
CA VAL A 461 -37.99 36.26 17.93
C VAL A 461 -36.50 36.46 17.62
#